data_AF-A0A1Y2PDZ6-F1
#
_entry.id   AF-A0A1Y2PDZ6-F1
#
_cell.length_a   1.000
_cell.length_b   1.000
_cell.length_c   1.000
_cell.angle_alpha   90.00
_cell.angle_beta   90.00
_cell.angle_gamma   90.00
#
_symmetry.space_group_name_H-M   'P 1'
#
loop_
_entity.id
_entity.type
_entity.pdbx_description
1 polymer ?
#
loop_
_entity_poly.entity_id
_entity_poly.type
_entity_poly.pdbx_seq_one_letter_code
_entity_poly.pdbx_strand_id
1 'polypeptide(L)'
;MPPIITKWRKAFLILIIIASLAVFYFIKESATTEIVVSKIVVSIFFMLYFLVTLKKSNYLLTLSLLLFFLSTILFSLQSQSVIGMILLLVYRLTLIKFAFNRKVDWKLFLTVFVIASSIISLLFVLIFKNTLFYYLSISTTLVLVGLISLAFTNIITRSSSKDILFFVAIALFVVCDMVFGAKKIENADYINIIVGTALYYISFFLIVKSQELEFIKD
;
A
#
# COMPACT_ATOMS: atom_id res chain seq x y z
N MET A 1 23.26 20.18 5.26
CA MET A 1 22.46 19.02 4.76
C MET A 1 22.67 18.91 3.26
N PRO A 2 22.95 17.73 2.70
CA PRO A 2 23.55 17.61 1.37
C PRO A 2 22.54 17.90 0.23
N PRO A 3 23.01 18.44 -0.91
CA PRO A 3 22.19 18.82 -2.09
C PRO A 3 21.62 17.65 -2.90
N ILE A 4 21.81 16.41 -2.46
CA ILE A 4 21.33 15.21 -3.16
C ILE A 4 19.82 15.00 -2.90
N ILE A 5 19.35 15.29 -1.68
CA ILE A 5 17.93 15.11 -1.29
C ILE A 5 17.01 16.03 -2.11
N THR A 6 17.49 17.22 -2.50
CA THR A 6 16.73 18.18 -3.31
C THR A 6 16.64 17.77 -4.79
N LYS A 7 17.64 17.08 -5.35
CA LYS A 7 17.59 16.59 -6.74
C LYS A 7 16.55 15.48 -6.91
N TRP A 8 16.49 14.51 -5.99
CA TRP A 8 15.51 13.43 -6.03
C TRP A 8 14.09 13.93 -5.82
N ARG A 9 13.87 14.90 -4.91
CA ARG A 9 12.56 15.53 -4.72
C ARG A 9 12.04 16.25 -5.98
N LYS A 10 12.92 16.92 -6.73
CA LYS A 10 12.56 17.58 -7.99
C LYS A 10 12.22 16.57 -9.09
N ALA A 11 13.06 15.55 -9.28
CA ALA A 11 12.77 14.48 -10.25
C ALA A 11 11.46 13.75 -9.94
N PHE A 12 11.17 13.56 -8.65
CA PHE A 12 9.93 12.96 -8.17
C PHE A 12 8.69 13.83 -8.45
N LEU A 13 8.78 15.13 -8.20
CA LEU A 13 7.71 16.09 -8.56
C LEU A 13 7.45 16.09 -10.06
N ILE A 14 8.49 16.08 -10.88
CA ILE A 14 8.37 16.00 -12.34
C ILE A 14 7.66 14.71 -12.76
N LEU A 15 8.03 13.58 -12.15
CA LEU A 15 7.40 12.29 -12.46
C LEU A 15 5.91 12.25 -12.05
N ILE A 16 5.54 12.88 -10.93
CA ILE A 16 4.14 13.04 -10.52
C ILE A 16 3.37 13.90 -11.52
N ILE A 17 3.95 15.02 -11.97
CA ILE A 17 3.32 15.91 -12.94
C ILE A 17 3.09 15.17 -14.27
N ILE A 18 4.11 14.44 -14.76
CA ILE A 18 4.01 13.64 -15.99
C ILE A 18 2.93 12.56 -15.84
N ALA A 19 2.93 11.83 -14.72
CA ALA A 19 1.91 10.81 -14.46
C ALA A 19 0.50 11.42 -14.40
N SER A 20 0.34 12.58 -13.75
CA SER A 20 -0.94 13.27 -13.65
C SER A 20 -1.43 13.76 -15.02
N LEU A 21 -0.55 14.35 -15.83
CA LEU A 21 -0.85 14.80 -17.19
C LEU A 21 -1.20 13.64 -18.13
N ALA A 22 -0.47 12.53 -18.04
CA ALA A 22 -0.77 11.32 -18.81
C ALA A 22 -2.17 10.80 -18.47
N VAL A 23 -2.57 10.81 -17.20
CA VAL A 23 -3.93 10.41 -16.82
C VAL A 23 -4.96 11.40 -17.35
N PHE A 24 -4.74 12.72 -17.24
CA PHE A 24 -5.65 13.73 -17.82
C PHE A 24 -5.86 13.55 -19.33
N TYR A 25 -4.83 13.11 -20.05
CA TYR A 25 -4.92 12.78 -21.47
C TYR A 25 -5.83 11.57 -21.76
N PHE A 26 -5.84 10.56 -20.88
CA PHE A 26 -6.70 9.36 -21.02
C PHE A 26 -8.14 9.54 -20.49
N ILE A 27 -8.46 10.67 -19.83
CA ILE A 27 -9.72 10.90 -19.11
C ILE A 27 -10.89 11.37 -20.01
N LYS A 28 -10.72 11.51 -21.33
CA LYS A 28 -11.70 12.24 -22.16
C LYS A 28 -13.09 11.59 -22.35
N GLU A 29 -13.36 10.38 -21.83
CA GLU A 29 -14.60 9.66 -22.10
C GLU A 29 -15.21 8.96 -20.85
N SER A 30 -16.46 9.30 -20.51
CA SER A 30 -17.42 8.61 -19.59
C SER A 30 -17.53 9.04 -18.10
N ALA A 31 -18.67 8.79 -17.45
CA ALA A 31 -18.98 9.17 -16.05
C ALA A 31 -18.17 8.44 -14.97
N THR A 32 -17.48 7.33 -15.30
CA THR A 32 -16.49 6.71 -14.40
C THR A 32 -15.25 7.59 -14.24
N THR A 33 -15.04 8.57 -15.13
CA THR A 33 -13.92 9.50 -15.08
C THR A 33 -13.93 10.39 -13.85
N GLU A 34 -15.09 10.82 -13.34
CA GLU A 34 -15.15 11.70 -12.16
C GLU A 34 -14.61 11.02 -10.89
N ILE A 35 -14.91 9.72 -10.73
CA ILE A 35 -14.40 8.91 -9.62
C ILE A 35 -12.90 8.67 -9.77
N VAL A 36 -12.44 8.44 -11.00
CA VAL A 36 -11.01 8.25 -11.29
C VAL A 36 -10.24 9.55 -11.04
N VAL A 37 -10.73 10.68 -11.55
CA VAL A 37 -10.16 12.02 -11.35
C VAL A 37 -10.09 12.35 -9.87
N SER A 38 -11.18 12.18 -9.12
CA SER A 38 -11.21 12.48 -7.68
C SER A 38 -10.20 11.64 -6.89
N LYS A 39 -10.08 10.34 -7.17
CA LYS A 39 -9.05 9.50 -6.54
C LYS A 39 -7.64 9.98 -6.82
N ILE A 40 -7.37 10.41 -8.05
CA ILE A 40 -6.06 10.89 -8.47
C ILE A 40 -5.73 12.24 -7.84
N VAL A 41 -6.69 13.15 -7.81
CA VAL A 41 -6.54 14.45 -7.15
C VAL A 41 -6.26 14.25 -5.65
N VAL A 42 -7.00 13.39 -4.97
CA VAL A 42 -6.73 13.03 -3.57
C VAL A 42 -5.34 12.40 -3.42
N SER A 43 -4.94 11.51 -4.34
CA SER A 43 -3.60 10.91 -4.33
C SER A 43 -2.52 11.98 -4.42
N ILE A 44 -2.69 12.99 -5.28
CA ILE A 44 -1.75 14.09 -5.47
C ILE A 44 -1.67 14.96 -4.21
N PHE A 45 -2.80 15.37 -3.64
CA PHE A 45 -2.82 16.17 -2.41
C PHE A 45 -2.14 15.45 -1.26
N PHE A 46 -2.41 14.15 -1.12
CA PHE A 46 -1.80 13.32 -0.10
C PHE A 46 -0.28 13.20 -0.28
N MET A 47 0.19 13.03 -1.52
CA MET A 47 1.62 13.01 -1.85
C MET A 47 2.30 14.35 -1.57
N LEU A 48 1.67 15.46 -1.93
CA LEU A 48 2.16 16.81 -1.64
C LEU A 48 2.27 17.04 -0.13
N TYR A 49 1.27 16.61 0.63
CA TYR A 49 1.28 16.69 2.09
C TYR A 49 2.52 15.98 2.67
N PHE A 50 2.82 14.75 2.23
CA PHE A 50 4.01 14.03 2.71
C PHE A 50 5.33 14.64 2.24
N LEU A 51 5.40 15.12 1.00
CA LEU A 51 6.58 15.80 0.48
C LEU A 51 6.96 17.03 1.31
N VAL A 52 5.95 17.78 1.77
CA VAL A 52 6.14 18.98 2.61
C VAL A 52 6.42 18.61 4.07
N THR A 53 5.71 17.63 4.62
CA THR A 53 5.75 17.32 6.06
C THR A 53 6.98 16.50 6.46
N LEU A 54 7.51 15.66 5.56
CA LEU A 54 8.66 14.81 5.87
C LEU A 54 9.95 15.63 6.00
N LYS A 55 10.41 15.83 7.25
CA LYS A 55 11.65 16.56 7.58
C LYS A 55 12.93 15.77 7.25
N LYS A 56 12.93 14.44 7.44
CA LYS A 56 13.99 13.50 7.00
C LYS A 56 13.34 12.49 6.07
N SER A 57 13.92 12.29 4.87
CA SER A 57 13.39 11.35 3.87
C SER A 57 14.40 10.24 3.63
N ASN A 58 14.07 9.02 4.03
CA ASN A 58 14.80 7.81 3.62
C ASN A 58 14.36 7.43 2.20
N TYR A 59 15.29 6.97 1.36
CA TYR A 59 15.00 6.55 -0.02
C TYR A 59 13.90 5.49 -0.09
N LEU A 60 13.85 4.57 0.89
CA LEU A 60 12.82 3.54 0.98
C LEU A 60 11.43 4.14 1.19
N LEU A 61 11.33 5.25 1.94
CA LEU A 61 10.05 5.87 2.28
C LEU A 61 9.51 6.59 1.04
N THR A 62 10.39 7.31 0.35
CA THR A 62 10.09 7.93 -0.95
C THR A 62 9.70 6.90 -2.01
N LEU A 63 10.39 5.76 -2.05
CA LEU A 63 10.04 4.66 -2.95
C LEU A 63 8.66 4.07 -2.60
N SER A 64 8.36 3.86 -1.32
CA SER A 64 7.05 3.35 -0.89
C SER A 64 5.91 4.31 -1.24
N LEU A 65 6.13 5.62 -1.09
CA LEU A 65 5.21 6.69 -1.53
C LEU A 65 4.95 6.61 -3.05
N LEU A 66 6.01 6.46 -3.85
CA LEU A 66 5.91 6.35 -5.30
C LEU A 66 5.11 5.12 -5.74
N LEU A 67 5.46 3.96 -5.20
CA LEU A 67 4.83 2.69 -5.56
C LEU A 67 3.36 2.67 -5.14
N PHE A 68 3.05 3.22 -3.97
CA PHE A 68 1.67 3.42 -3.51
C PHE A 68 0.88 4.32 -4.46
N PHE A 69 1.45 5.45 -4.86
CA PHE A 69 0.79 6.40 -5.76
C PHE A 69 0.54 5.81 -7.15
N LEU A 70 1.57 5.23 -7.78
CA LEU A 70 1.45 4.63 -9.11
C LEU A 70 0.49 3.44 -9.14
N SER A 71 0.54 2.56 -8.12
CA SER A 71 -0.43 1.45 -8.04
C SER A 71 -1.86 1.96 -7.90
N THR A 72 -2.10 2.99 -7.07
CA THR A 72 -3.42 3.61 -6.90
C THR A 72 -3.96 4.21 -8.21
N ILE A 73 -3.11 4.90 -8.98
CA ILE A 73 -3.48 5.43 -10.30
C ILE A 73 -3.83 4.28 -11.25
N LEU A 74 -2.96 3.28 -11.37
CA LEU A 74 -3.16 2.18 -12.31
C LEU A 74 -4.41 1.38 -12.01
N PHE A 75 -4.71 1.11 -10.73
CA PHE A 75 -5.94 0.43 -10.34
C PHE A 75 -7.19 1.30 -10.48
N SER A 76 -7.05 2.63 -10.44
CA SER A 76 -8.14 3.55 -10.74
C SER A 76 -8.47 3.57 -12.23
N LEU A 77 -7.46 3.50 -13.10
CA LEU A 77 -7.63 3.40 -14.56
C LEU A 77 -8.14 2.02 -14.99
N GLN A 78 -7.58 0.95 -14.43
CA GLN A 78 -7.90 -0.43 -14.80
C GLN A 78 -7.84 -1.34 -13.58
N SER A 79 -9.00 -1.86 -13.15
CA SER A 79 -9.15 -2.69 -11.95
C SER A 79 -8.35 -4.00 -11.98
N GLN A 80 -8.01 -4.49 -13.18
CA GLN A 80 -7.18 -5.68 -13.40
C GLN A 80 -5.82 -5.36 -14.02
N SER A 81 -5.21 -4.24 -13.64
CA SER A 81 -3.87 -3.87 -14.12
C SER A 81 -2.80 -4.83 -13.61
N VAL A 82 -2.15 -5.57 -14.51
CA VAL A 82 -0.98 -6.41 -14.21
C VAL A 82 0.18 -5.57 -13.66
N ILE A 83 0.43 -4.40 -14.27
CA ILE A 83 1.46 -3.46 -13.83
C ILE A 83 1.11 -2.93 -12.44
N GLY A 84 -0.16 -2.58 -12.20
CA GLY A 84 -0.65 -2.18 -10.87
C GLY A 84 -0.37 -3.24 -9.80
N MET A 85 -0.63 -4.52 -10.11
CA MET A 85 -0.35 -5.64 -9.20
C MET A 85 1.14 -5.84 -8.93
N ILE A 86 2.00 -5.69 -9.95
CA ILE A 86 3.46 -5.76 -9.76
C ILE A 86 3.93 -4.61 -8.86
N LEU A 87 3.48 -3.39 -9.10
CA LEU A 87 3.84 -2.24 -8.26
C LEU A 87 3.34 -2.40 -6.82
N LEU A 88 2.14 -2.95 -6.63
CA LEU A 88 1.60 -3.27 -5.32
C LEU A 88 2.40 -4.35 -4.60
N LEU A 89 2.85 -5.39 -5.32
CA LEU A 89 3.72 -6.42 -4.79
C LEU A 89 5.05 -5.83 -4.32
N VAL A 90 5.69 -5.00 -5.17
CA VAL A 90 6.94 -4.30 -4.81
C VAL A 90 6.69 -3.38 -3.62
N TYR A 91 5.58 -2.65 -3.58
CA TYR A 91 5.20 -1.83 -2.43
C TYR A 91 5.13 -2.65 -1.13
N ARG A 92 4.42 -3.78 -1.13
CA ARG A 92 4.32 -4.65 0.05
C ARG A 92 5.67 -5.23 0.46
N LEU A 93 6.52 -5.61 -0.50
CA LEU A 93 7.90 -6.05 -0.22
C LEU A 93 8.76 -4.92 0.38
N THR A 94 8.58 -3.67 -0.06
CA THR A 94 9.26 -2.53 0.57
C THR A 94 8.83 -2.34 2.03
N LEU A 95 7.55 -2.53 2.35
CA LEU A 95 7.05 -2.50 3.73
C LEU A 95 7.65 -3.63 4.58
N ILE A 96 7.81 -4.83 4.01
CA ILE A 96 8.46 -5.95 4.69
C ILE A 96 9.90 -5.59 5.03
N LYS A 97 10.66 -5.04 4.06
CA LYS A 97 12.03 -4.59 4.29
C LYS A 97 12.12 -3.56 5.42
N PHE A 98 11.15 -2.64 5.50
CA PHE A 98 11.07 -1.70 6.62
C PHE A 98 10.87 -2.39 7.96
N ALA A 99 9.97 -3.36 8.03
CA ALA A 99 9.67 -4.05 9.26
C ALA A 99 10.78 -5.04 9.68
N PHE A 100 11.62 -5.52 8.75
CA PHE A 100 12.80 -6.36 9.03
C PHE A 100 14.02 -5.63 9.56
N ASN A 101 14.09 -4.29 9.49
CA ASN A 101 15.13 -3.55 10.21
C ASN A 101 15.02 -3.69 11.74
N ARG A 102 13.99 -4.41 12.23
CA ARG A 102 13.74 -4.69 13.65
C ARG A 102 14.21 -6.12 13.96
N LYS A 103 14.79 -6.35 15.15
CA LYS A 103 14.99 -7.73 15.67
C LYS A 103 13.62 -8.43 15.83
N VAL A 104 13.31 -9.36 14.92
CA VAL A 104 12.07 -10.15 14.89
C VAL A 104 12.28 -11.47 15.64
N ASP A 105 11.31 -11.86 16.46
CA ASP A 105 11.24 -13.24 16.96
C ASP A 105 10.76 -14.15 15.81
N TRP A 106 11.72 -14.84 15.19
CA TRP A 106 11.47 -15.69 14.03
C TRP A 106 10.57 -16.90 14.33
N LYS A 107 10.60 -17.42 15.56
CA LYS A 107 9.77 -18.56 15.94
C LYS A 107 8.30 -18.14 16.05
N LEU A 108 8.06 -17.00 16.70
CA LEU A 108 6.71 -16.43 16.79
C LEU A 108 6.20 -16.02 15.41
N PHE A 109 7.02 -15.34 14.60
CA PHE A 109 6.68 -14.94 13.23
C PHE A 109 6.26 -16.13 12.37
N LEU A 110 7.06 -17.20 12.34
CA LEU A 110 6.75 -18.38 11.53
C LEU A 110 5.46 -19.06 12.01
N THR A 111 5.24 -19.12 13.33
CA THR A 111 4.02 -19.71 13.89
C THR A 111 2.78 -18.95 13.43
N VAL A 112 2.78 -17.62 13.56
CA VAL A 112 1.67 -16.75 13.14
C VAL A 112 1.47 -16.82 11.63
N PHE A 113 2.57 -16.82 10.86
CA PHE A 113 2.52 -16.93 9.40
C PHE A 113 1.90 -18.24 8.93
N VAL A 114 2.26 -19.37 9.55
CA VAL A 114 1.67 -20.68 9.22
C VAL A 114 0.18 -20.72 9.54
N ILE A 115 -0.23 -20.20 10.70
CA ILE A 115 -1.66 -20.14 11.08
C ILE A 115 -2.44 -19.28 10.07
N ALA A 116 -1.97 -18.06 9.80
CA ALA A 116 -2.65 -17.13 8.90
C ALA A 116 -2.70 -17.65 7.44
N SER A 117 -1.61 -18.23 6.94
CA SER A 117 -1.57 -18.82 5.60
C SER A 117 -2.46 -20.06 5.45
N SER A 118 -2.62 -20.86 6.51
CA SER A 118 -3.52 -22.02 6.52
C SER A 118 -4.99 -21.61 6.42
N ILE A 119 -5.39 -20.51 7.07
CA ILE A 119 -6.75 -19.97 6.97
C ILE A 119 -7.01 -19.44 5.55
N ILE A 120 -6.03 -18.76 4.96
CA ILE A 120 -6.17 -18.12 3.65
C ILE A 120 -6.06 -19.14 2.50
N SER A 121 -5.30 -20.22 2.66
CA SER A 121 -5.19 -21.27 1.64
C SER A 121 -6.53 -21.97 1.40
N LEU A 122 -7.36 -22.14 2.43
CA LEU A 122 -8.73 -22.66 2.31
C LEU A 122 -9.60 -21.79 1.38
N LEU A 123 -9.35 -20.48 1.32
CA LEU A 123 -10.07 -19.55 0.43
C LEU A 123 -9.60 -19.64 -1.03
N PHE A 124 -8.32 -19.97 -1.27
CA PHE A 124 -7.77 -20.09 -2.63
C PHE A 124 -8.17 -21.37 -3.36
N VAL A 125 -8.63 -22.41 -2.65
CA VAL A 125 -9.06 -23.68 -3.27
C VAL A 125 -10.34 -23.51 -4.12
N LEU A 126 -11.10 -22.43 -3.92
CA LEU A 126 -12.41 -22.22 -4.54
C LEU A 126 -12.39 -21.38 -5.84
N ILE A 127 -11.23 -20.90 -6.30
CA ILE A 127 -11.15 -19.98 -7.45
C ILE A 127 -10.41 -20.67 -8.62
N PHE A 128 -11.11 -20.89 -9.74
CA PHE A 128 -10.55 -21.51 -10.95
C PHE A 128 -9.45 -20.64 -11.60
N LYS A 129 -8.47 -21.36 -12.16
CA LYS A 129 -7.09 -20.95 -12.48
C LYS A 129 -6.85 -20.76 -13.98
N ASN A 130 -6.12 -19.70 -14.35
CA ASN A 130 -5.11 -19.60 -15.45
C ASN A 130 -4.96 -18.15 -15.96
N THR A 131 -4.55 -17.23 -15.11
CA THR A 131 -4.11 -15.90 -15.57
C THR A 131 -2.88 -15.44 -14.80
N LEU A 132 -1.98 -14.71 -15.46
CA LEU A 132 -0.84 -14.05 -14.81
C LEU A 132 -1.30 -13.19 -13.61
N PHE A 133 -2.45 -12.53 -13.77
CA PHE A 133 -3.09 -11.73 -12.73
C PHE A 133 -3.45 -12.55 -11.49
N TYR A 134 -3.94 -13.78 -11.66
CA TYR A 134 -4.24 -14.69 -10.55
C TYR A 134 -3.01 -15.03 -9.71
N TYR A 135 -1.89 -15.39 -10.36
CA TYR A 135 -0.63 -15.67 -9.66
C TYR A 135 -0.08 -14.44 -8.93
N LEU A 136 -0.17 -13.26 -9.55
CA LEU A 136 0.18 -12.00 -8.89
C LEU A 136 -0.74 -11.69 -7.69
N SER A 137 -2.03 -12.02 -7.79
CA SER A 137 -2.98 -11.87 -6.68
C SER A 137 -2.65 -12.80 -5.51
N ILE A 138 -2.26 -14.06 -5.77
CA ILE A 138 -1.79 -14.97 -4.73
C ILE A 138 -0.53 -14.42 -4.08
N SER A 139 0.45 -14.02 -4.90
CA SER A 139 1.73 -13.51 -4.41
C SER A 139 1.56 -12.27 -3.53
N THR A 140 0.78 -11.29 -4.00
CA THR A 140 0.47 -10.08 -3.20
C THR A 140 -0.23 -10.41 -1.89
N THR A 141 -1.13 -11.40 -1.89
CA THR A 141 -1.80 -11.88 -0.68
C THR A 141 -0.82 -12.53 0.29
N LEU A 142 0.05 -13.44 -0.17
CA LEU A 142 1.07 -14.08 0.69
C LEU A 142 2.01 -13.06 1.33
N VAL A 143 2.43 -12.04 0.58
CA VAL A 143 3.25 -10.95 1.12
C VAL A 143 2.47 -10.14 2.18
N LEU A 144 1.17 -9.93 2.00
CA LEU A 144 0.31 -9.29 3.01
C LEU A 144 0.17 -10.15 4.27
N VAL A 145 0.05 -11.47 4.12
CA VAL A 145 0.08 -12.43 5.24
C VAL A 145 1.42 -12.33 6.00
N GLY A 146 2.52 -12.21 5.27
CA GLY A 146 3.83 -11.94 5.86
C GLY A 146 3.83 -10.63 6.66
N LEU A 147 3.31 -9.54 6.10
CA LEU A 147 3.23 -8.24 6.76
C LEU A 147 2.40 -8.27 8.05
N ILE A 148 1.21 -8.87 8.02
CA ILE A 148 0.37 -8.93 9.22
C ILE A 148 0.99 -9.80 10.31
N SER A 149 1.61 -10.92 9.92
CA SER A 149 2.33 -11.80 10.86
C SER A 149 3.50 -11.08 11.52
N LEU A 150 4.24 -10.30 10.72
CA LEU A 150 5.36 -9.48 11.19
C LEU A 150 4.89 -8.35 12.11
N ALA A 151 3.83 -7.65 11.73
CA ALA A 151 3.25 -6.57 12.54
C ALA A 151 2.72 -7.09 13.89
N PHE A 152 2.03 -8.24 13.87
CA PHE A 152 1.54 -8.90 15.08
C PHE A 152 2.68 -9.38 15.98
N THR A 153 3.72 -9.99 15.40
CA THR A 153 4.92 -10.40 16.14
C THR A 153 5.59 -9.21 16.83
N ASN A 154 5.73 -8.09 16.12
CA ASN A 154 6.31 -6.86 16.65
C ASN A 154 5.47 -6.27 17.80
N ILE A 155 4.14 -6.31 17.68
CA ILE A 155 3.25 -5.81 18.75
C ILE A 155 3.38 -6.64 20.02
N ILE A 156 3.43 -7.99 19.89
CA ILE A 156 3.54 -8.89 21.05
C ILE A 156 4.89 -8.73 21.75
N THR A 157 5.97 -8.61 20.98
CA THR A 157 7.33 -8.65 21.54
C THR A 157 7.81 -7.33 22.10
N ARG A 158 7.27 -6.19 21.63
CA ARG A 158 7.78 -4.85 21.99
C ARG A 158 6.70 -3.86 22.40
N SER A 159 5.48 -4.02 21.88
CA SER A 159 4.32 -3.16 22.15
C SER A 159 4.61 -1.65 22.10
N SER A 160 5.54 -1.20 21.25
CA SER A 160 5.87 0.22 21.17
C SER A 160 4.83 1.00 20.36
N SER A 161 4.69 2.31 20.60
CA SER A 161 3.72 3.16 19.89
C SER A 161 3.85 3.06 18.36
N LYS A 162 5.07 2.91 17.83
CA LYS A 162 5.31 2.70 16.39
C LYS A 162 4.86 1.32 15.91
N ASP A 163 5.00 0.28 16.71
CA ASP A 163 4.59 -1.08 16.35
C ASP A 163 3.06 -1.18 16.35
N ILE A 164 2.40 -0.49 17.29
CA ILE A 164 0.94 -0.36 17.33
C ILE A 164 0.43 0.36 16.07
N LEU A 165 1.00 1.52 15.73
CA LEU A 165 0.61 2.26 14.52
C LEU A 165 0.82 1.43 13.25
N PHE A 166 1.95 0.71 13.16
CA PHE A 166 2.22 -0.17 12.03
C PHE A 166 1.21 -1.32 11.93
N PHE A 167 0.87 -1.97 13.05
CA PHE A 167 -0.14 -3.02 13.07
C PHE A 167 -1.53 -2.53 12.68
N VAL A 168 -2.00 -1.42 13.27
CA VAL A 168 -3.29 -0.82 12.90
C VAL A 168 -3.31 -0.48 11.42
N ALA A 169 -2.21 0.05 10.88
CA ALA A 169 -2.11 0.34 9.46
C ALA A 169 -2.25 -0.92 8.59
N ILE A 170 -1.51 -1.99 8.90
CA ILE A 170 -1.60 -3.25 8.15
C ILE A 170 -2.99 -3.88 8.28
N ALA A 171 -3.63 -3.82 9.46
CA ALA A 171 -4.99 -4.30 9.66
C ALA A 171 -6.00 -3.53 8.80
N LEU A 172 -5.93 -2.20 8.77
CA LEU A 172 -6.76 -1.38 7.88
C LEU A 172 -6.50 -1.67 6.40
N PHE A 173 -5.26 -1.98 6.03
CA PHE A 173 -4.89 -2.38 4.67
C PHE A 173 -5.55 -3.71 4.28
N VAL A 174 -5.59 -4.69 5.18
CA VAL A 174 -6.30 -5.96 4.98
C VAL A 174 -7.81 -5.73 4.82
N VAL A 175 -8.43 -4.94 5.70
CA VAL A 175 -9.86 -4.61 5.59
C VAL A 175 -10.14 -3.89 4.28
N CYS A 176 -9.27 -2.95 3.87
CA CYS A 176 -9.37 -2.26 2.60
C CYS A 176 -9.31 -3.22 1.41
N ASP A 177 -8.37 -4.17 1.40
CA ASP A 177 -8.26 -5.22 0.38
C ASP A 177 -9.53 -6.08 0.33
N MET A 178 -10.13 -6.40 1.48
CA MET A 178 -11.40 -7.14 1.55
C MET A 178 -12.56 -6.32 0.97
N VAL A 179 -12.66 -5.03 1.28
CA VAL A 179 -13.69 -4.13 0.74
C VAL A 179 -13.55 -3.99 -0.79
N PHE A 180 -12.34 -3.85 -1.31
CA PHE A 180 -12.09 -3.82 -2.75
C PHE A 180 -12.22 -5.20 -3.42
N GLY A 181 -11.99 -6.29 -2.68
CA GLY A 181 -12.19 -7.66 -3.14
C GLY A 181 -13.66 -8.03 -3.28
N ALA A 182 -14.49 -7.67 -2.29
CA ALA A 182 -15.95 -7.82 -2.31
C ALA A 182 -16.58 -7.07 -3.50
N LYS A 183 -15.90 -6.02 -3.96
CA LYS A 183 -16.25 -5.25 -5.16
C LYS A 183 -16.33 -6.05 -6.46
N LYS A 184 -15.68 -7.21 -6.52
CA LYS A 184 -15.70 -8.12 -7.67
C LYS A 184 -16.90 -9.07 -7.66
N ILE A 185 -17.66 -9.12 -6.56
CA ILE A 185 -18.68 -10.14 -6.32
C ILE A 185 -20.09 -9.61 -6.62
N GLU A 186 -20.37 -8.31 -6.56
CA GLU A 186 -21.66 -7.72 -6.97
C GLU A 186 -21.55 -6.19 -7.05
N ASN A 187 -22.51 -5.52 -7.71
CA ASN A 187 -22.64 -4.06 -7.88
C ASN A 187 -22.25 -3.27 -6.62
N ALA A 188 -20.96 -3.02 -6.44
CA ALA A 188 -20.52 -2.45 -5.20
C ALA A 188 -20.79 -0.97 -5.19
N ASP A 189 -21.70 -0.60 -4.28
CA ASP A 189 -22.12 0.76 -4.03
C ASP A 189 -20.92 1.69 -3.90
N TYR A 190 -21.10 2.93 -4.38
CA TYR A 190 -20.15 4.04 -4.26
C TYR A 190 -19.58 4.17 -2.84
N ILE A 191 -20.33 3.76 -1.82
CA ILE A 191 -19.93 3.70 -0.42
C ILE A 191 -18.70 2.80 -0.21
N ASN A 192 -18.67 1.59 -0.78
CA ASN A 192 -17.51 0.68 -0.66
C ASN A 192 -16.26 1.28 -1.34
N ILE A 193 -16.45 2.08 -2.38
CA ILE A 193 -15.36 2.81 -3.04
C ILE A 193 -14.80 3.86 -2.10
N ILE A 194 -15.66 4.68 -1.52
CA ILE A 194 -15.28 5.79 -0.63
C ILE A 194 -14.62 5.24 0.62
N VAL A 195 -15.24 4.25 1.27
CA VAL A 195 -14.72 3.62 2.50
C VAL A 195 -13.40 2.90 2.21
N GLY A 196 -13.32 2.08 1.16
CA GLY A 196 -12.08 1.41 0.77
C GLY A 196 -10.97 2.42 0.51
N THR A 197 -11.25 3.47 -0.27
CA THR A 197 -10.25 4.52 -0.56
C THR A 197 -9.81 5.27 0.70
N ALA A 198 -10.73 5.63 1.59
CA ALA A 198 -10.41 6.28 2.86
C ALA A 198 -9.52 5.40 3.75
N LEU A 199 -9.88 4.12 3.92
CA LEU A 199 -9.08 3.15 4.69
C LEU A 199 -7.68 2.98 4.09
N TYR A 200 -7.57 2.97 2.76
CA TYR A 200 -6.28 2.89 2.07
C TYR A 200 -5.36 4.08 2.36
N TYR A 201 -5.90 5.31 2.32
CA TYR A 201 -5.11 6.50 2.68
C TYR A 201 -4.78 6.57 4.16
N ILE A 202 -5.74 6.26 5.05
CA ILE A 202 -5.51 6.27 6.50
C ILE A 202 -4.43 5.25 6.86
N SER A 203 -4.52 4.02 6.33
CA SER A 203 -3.49 2.99 6.55
C SER A 203 -2.11 3.48 6.10
N PHE A 204 -2.01 4.09 4.92
CA PHE A 204 -0.76 4.66 4.44
C PHE A 204 -0.23 5.78 5.34
N PHE A 205 -1.10 6.67 5.82
CA PHE A 205 -0.71 7.73 6.75
C PHE A 205 -0.12 7.16 8.03
N LEU A 206 -0.74 6.13 8.60
CA LEU A 206 -0.26 5.46 9.80
C LEU A 206 1.07 4.74 9.55
N ILE A 207 1.29 4.15 8.35
CA ILE A 207 2.60 3.61 7.96
C ILE A 207 3.64 4.72 8.01
N VAL A 208 3.43 5.85 7.34
CA VAL A 208 4.41 6.94 7.33
C VAL A 208 4.67 7.47 8.73
N LYS A 209 3.64 7.68 9.55
CA LYS A 209 3.80 8.10 10.95
C LYS A 209 4.57 7.09 11.80
N SER A 210 4.34 5.79 11.61
CA SER A 210 5.11 4.75 12.30
C SER A 210 6.61 4.83 11.97
N GLN A 211 6.95 5.23 10.73
CA GLN A 211 8.33 5.40 10.28
C GLN A 211 8.94 6.71 10.77
N GLU A 212 8.20 7.82 10.78
CA GLU A 212 8.67 9.09 11.35
C GLU A 212 9.10 8.94 12.81
N LEU A 213 8.34 8.17 13.61
CA LEU A 213 8.68 7.88 15.01
C LEU A 213 9.96 7.05 15.17
N GLU A 214 10.38 6.32 14.14
CA GLU A 214 11.65 5.59 14.12
C GLU A 214 12.83 6.55 13.98
N PHE A 215 12.72 7.56 13.10
CA PHE A 215 13.78 8.55 12.84
C PHE A 215 13.97 9.64 13.89
N ILE A 216 13.07 9.74 14.88
CA ILE A 216 13.16 10.69 16.00
C ILE A 216 14.05 10.14 17.13
N LYS A 217 14.26 8.82 17.17
CA LYS A 217 15.10 8.17 18.20
C LYS A 217 16.58 8.05 17.81
N ASP A 218 16.93 8.41 16.58
CA ASP A 218 18.30 8.45 16.03
C ASP A 218 18.73 9.90 15.70
#